data_AF-A0A3B0PL35-F1
#
_entry.id   AF-A0A3B0PL35-F1
#
_cell.length_a   1.000
_cell.length_b   1.000
_cell.length_c   1.000
_cell.angle_alpha   90.00
_cell.angle_beta   90.00
_cell.angle_gamma   90.00
#
_symmetry.space_group_name_H-M   'P 1'
#
loop_
_entity.id
_entity.type
_entity.pdbx_description
1 polymer ?
#
loop_
_entity_poly.entity_id
_entity_poly.type
_entity_poly.pdbx_seq_one_letter_code
_entity_poly.pdbx_strand_id
1 'polypeptide(L)'
;MIEENIPHKLINGVKFYQRSEIKDVLAFLRVLFDGQEISLERIINVPNRGIGEARLAKLREFSRKHNKTIFFALKDHFKQLPVKELGKEFIIQKLHPFMKTLMKYKKLLLSKSNKIYRLLDAFLQEIGFYESIENNKNLRGTAKENVKELIKSIETW
;
A
#
# COMPACT_ATOMS: atom_id res chain seq x y z
N MET A 1 13.22 36.42 27.37
CA MET A 1 13.12 35.08 26.77
C MET A 1 12.14 35.18 25.61
N ILE A 2 12.67 35.42 24.41
CA ILE A 2 11.91 35.45 23.17
C ILE A 2 12.12 34.06 22.57
N GLU A 3 11.17 33.15 22.79
CA GLU A 3 11.12 31.93 21.99
C GLU A 3 10.40 32.30 20.69
N GLU A 4 11.20 32.33 19.63
CA GLU A 4 10.77 32.74 18.32
C GLU A 4 9.65 31.87 17.77
N ASN A 5 8.78 32.58 17.07
CA ASN A 5 7.61 32.15 16.35
C ASN A 5 8.00 31.27 15.14
N ILE A 6 8.52 30.07 15.38
CA ILE A 6 8.74 29.09 14.32
C ILE A 6 7.35 28.70 13.78
N PRO A 7 7.07 28.84 12.47
CA PRO A 7 5.76 28.52 11.92
C PRO A 7 5.43 27.05 12.18
N HIS A 8 4.44 26.79 13.03
CA HIS A 8 3.92 25.45 13.35
C HIS A 8 3.59 24.60 12.09
N LYS A 9 3.39 25.25 10.93
CA LYS A 9 3.12 24.64 9.63
C LYS A 9 4.27 23.75 9.11
N LEU A 10 5.53 24.14 9.34
CA LEU A 10 6.70 23.34 8.91
C LEU A 10 6.94 22.13 9.84
N ILE A 11 6.74 22.31 11.15
CA ILE A 11 6.88 21.25 12.16
C ILE A 11 5.81 20.16 11.97
N ASN A 12 4.62 20.54 11.49
CA ASN A 12 3.55 19.59 11.14
C ASN A 12 3.84 18.81 9.85
N GLY A 13 4.51 19.39 8.85
CA GLY A 13 4.84 18.69 7.61
C GLY A 13 5.69 17.44 7.84
N VAL A 14 6.81 17.56 8.56
CA VAL A 14 7.69 16.42 8.85
C VAL A 14 6.98 15.36 9.71
N LYS A 15 6.25 15.78 10.75
CA LYS A 15 5.49 14.87 11.61
C LYS A 15 4.33 14.19 10.88
N PHE A 16 3.73 14.86 9.88
CA PHE A 16 2.66 14.32 9.05
C PHE A 16 3.15 13.13 8.20
N TYR A 17 4.25 13.30 7.45
CA TYR A 17 4.83 12.22 6.64
C TYR A 17 5.45 11.08 7.46
N GLN A 18 5.63 11.26 8.77
CA GLN A 18 6.11 10.22 9.67
C GLN A 18 5.01 9.26 10.14
N ARG A 19 3.73 9.64 10.02
CA ARG A 19 2.59 8.82 10.45
C ARG A 19 2.51 7.53 9.65
N SER A 20 2.14 6.43 10.30
CA SER A 20 2.13 5.09 9.69
C SER A 20 1.16 5.01 8.52
N GLU A 21 -0.05 5.55 8.66
CA GLU A 21 -1.07 5.56 7.61
C GLU A 21 -0.62 6.37 6.39
N ILE A 22 0.08 7.48 6.61
CA ILE A 22 0.63 8.31 5.53
C ILE A 22 1.74 7.56 4.79
N LYS A 23 2.64 6.91 5.52
CA LYS A 23 3.68 6.05 4.93
C LYS A 23 3.09 4.88 4.13
N ASP A 24 1.98 4.30 4.59
CA ASP A 24 1.30 3.20 3.90
C ASP A 24 0.68 3.68 2.58
N VAL A 25 0.02 4.84 2.57
CA VAL A 25 -0.52 5.44 1.33
C VAL A 25 0.59 5.73 0.32
N LEU A 26 1.71 6.31 0.77
CA LEU A 26 2.86 6.57 -0.10
C LEU A 26 3.49 5.27 -0.62
N ALA A 27 3.53 4.22 0.20
CA ALA A 27 4.02 2.91 -0.23
C ALA A 27 3.09 2.27 -1.28
N PHE A 28 1.77 2.35 -1.12
CA PHE A 28 0.83 1.92 -2.17
C PHE A 28 1.06 2.66 -3.48
N LEU A 29 1.22 3.99 -3.43
CA LEU A 29 1.46 4.79 -4.63
C LEU A 29 2.75 4.36 -5.35
N ARG A 30 3.84 4.11 -4.61
CA ARG A 30 5.10 3.59 -5.18
C ARG A 30 4.90 2.23 -5.83
N VAL A 31 4.28 1.27 -5.14
CA VAL A 31 4.00 -0.07 -5.71
C VAL A 31 3.14 0.04 -6.98
N LEU A 32 2.13 0.89 -6.99
CA LEU A 32 1.31 1.12 -8.18
C LEU A 32 2.15 1.69 -9.33
N PHE A 33 3.06 2.62 -9.04
CA PHE A 33 3.90 3.27 -10.05
C PHE A 33 4.95 2.32 -10.64
N ASP A 34 5.78 1.68 -9.82
CA ASP A 34 6.95 0.90 -10.27
C ASP A 34 7.04 -0.52 -9.71
N GLY A 35 6.18 -0.89 -8.74
CA GLY A 35 6.26 -2.20 -8.08
C GLY A 35 7.39 -2.30 -7.05
N GLN A 36 7.80 -1.19 -6.44
CA GLN A 36 8.91 -1.12 -5.48
C GLN A 36 8.78 -2.15 -4.34
N GLU A 37 9.81 -2.98 -4.17
CA GLU A 37 9.80 -4.09 -3.22
C GLU A 37 9.67 -3.66 -1.76
N ILE A 38 10.46 -2.68 -1.31
CA ILE A 38 10.42 -2.19 0.08
C ILE A 38 9.03 -1.66 0.44
N SER A 39 8.40 -0.96 -0.50
CA SER A 39 7.03 -0.47 -0.31
C SER A 39 6.03 -1.63 -0.32
N LEU A 40 6.20 -2.63 -1.19
CA LEU A 40 5.34 -3.81 -1.20
C LEU A 40 5.41 -4.57 0.12
N GLU A 41 6.60 -4.87 0.64
CA GLU A 41 6.75 -5.59 1.93
C GLU A 41 6.05 -4.86 3.08
N ARG A 42 6.03 -3.52 3.05
CA ARG A 42 5.30 -2.70 4.01
C ARG A 42 3.78 -2.89 3.91
N ILE A 43 3.21 -2.88 2.71
CA ILE A 43 1.75 -2.80 2.50
C ILE A 43 1.09 -4.13 2.16
N ILE A 44 1.86 -5.19 1.92
CA ILE A 44 1.32 -6.47 1.43
C ILE A 44 0.30 -7.06 2.41
N ASN A 45 0.48 -6.81 3.70
CA ASN A 45 -0.46 -7.20 4.76
C ASN A 45 -1.29 -6.02 5.33
N VAL A 46 -1.41 -4.91 4.59
CA VAL A 46 -2.23 -3.74 4.97
C VAL A 46 -3.33 -3.51 3.92
N PRO A 47 -4.63 -3.56 4.26
CA PRO A 47 -5.21 -4.16 5.47
C PRO A 47 -4.78 -5.62 5.68
N ASN A 48 -5.03 -6.17 6.87
CA ASN A 48 -4.62 -7.54 7.20
C ASN A 48 -5.19 -8.55 6.19
N ARG A 49 -4.28 -9.24 5.48
CA ARG A 49 -4.59 -10.30 4.50
C ARG A 49 -4.16 -11.68 4.98
N GLY A 50 -3.70 -11.80 6.23
CA GLY A 50 -3.13 -13.02 6.78
C GLY A 50 -1.73 -13.33 6.22
N ILE A 51 -0.99 -12.33 5.75
CA ILE A 51 0.38 -12.50 5.24
C ILE A 51 1.34 -12.24 6.39
N GLY A 52 1.56 -13.27 7.21
CA GLY A 52 2.61 -13.28 8.23
C GLY A 52 3.97 -13.68 7.66
N GLU A 53 5.01 -13.64 8.49
CA GLU A 53 6.40 -13.90 8.08
C GLU A 53 6.61 -15.23 7.36
N ALA A 54 5.92 -16.30 7.79
CA ALA A 54 6.03 -17.60 7.11
C ALA A 54 5.57 -17.53 5.64
N ARG A 55 4.42 -16.90 5.37
CA ARG A 55 3.91 -16.73 4.00
C ARG A 55 4.79 -15.76 3.21
N LEU A 56 5.23 -14.67 3.83
CA LEU A 56 6.12 -13.71 3.20
C LEU A 56 7.46 -14.34 2.81
N ALA A 57 8.04 -15.17 3.68
CA ALA A 57 9.25 -15.94 3.39
C ALA A 57 9.07 -16.89 2.20
N LYS A 58 7.90 -17.52 2.07
CA LYS A 58 7.57 -18.34 0.89
C LYS A 58 7.43 -17.52 -0.39
N LEU A 59 6.84 -16.33 -0.31
CA LEU A 59 6.80 -15.40 -1.45
C LEU A 59 8.21 -14.92 -1.85
N ARG A 60 9.08 -14.65 -0.88
CA ARG A 60 10.50 -14.31 -1.12
C ARG A 60 11.27 -15.49 -1.75
N GLU A 61 11.03 -16.72 -1.27
CA GLU A 61 11.65 -17.91 -1.85
C GLU A 61 11.20 -18.12 -3.30
N PHE A 62 9.90 -17.96 -3.55
CA PHE A 62 9.32 -18.02 -4.89
C PHE A 62 9.91 -16.96 -5.82
N SER A 63 10.02 -15.71 -5.36
CA SER A 63 10.56 -14.62 -6.18
C SER A 63 12.03 -14.83 -6.52
N ARG A 64 12.84 -15.33 -5.57
CA ARG A 64 14.24 -15.73 -5.80
C ARG A 64 14.37 -16.83 -6.84
N LYS A 65 13.52 -17.87 -6.81
CA LYS A 65 13.52 -18.95 -7.82
C LYS A 65 13.28 -18.43 -9.25
N HIS A 66 12.61 -17.29 -9.39
CA HIS A 66 12.35 -16.63 -10.66
C HIS A 66 13.26 -15.43 -10.95
N ASN A 67 14.30 -15.18 -10.14
CA ASN A 67 15.20 -14.03 -10.26
C ASN A 67 14.45 -12.69 -10.36
N LYS A 68 13.42 -12.52 -9.53
CA LYS A 68 12.52 -11.34 -9.53
C LYS A 68 12.28 -10.84 -8.11
N THR A 69 11.77 -9.61 -7.99
CA THR A 69 11.15 -9.13 -6.74
C THR A 69 9.79 -9.79 -6.52
N ILE A 70 9.23 -9.75 -5.31
CA ILE A 70 7.92 -10.36 -5.03
C ILE A 70 6.86 -9.83 -6.00
N PHE A 71 6.82 -8.51 -6.23
CA PHE A 71 5.86 -7.90 -7.15
C PHE A 71 5.92 -8.54 -8.55
N PHE A 72 7.11 -8.59 -9.15
CA PHE A 72 7.27 -9.09 -10.51
C PHE A 72 7.07 -10.61 -10.59
N ALA A 73 7.47 -11.36 -9.56
CA ALA A 73 7.20 -12.79 -9.49
C ALA A 73 5.69 -13.07 -9.41
N LEU A 74 4.94 -12.34 -8.59
CA LEU A 74 3.49 -12.45 -8.52
C LEU A 74 2.81 -12.01 -9.82
N LYS A 75 3.32 -10.98 -10.49
CA LYS A 75 2.79 -10.51 -11.77
C LYS A 75 2.97 -11.54 -12.88
N ASP A 76 4.18 -12.08 -13.02
CA ASP A 76 4.58 -12.87 -14.19
C ASP A 76 4.33 -14.38 -14.02
N HIS A 77 4.36 -14.87 -12.78
CA HIS A 77 4.36 -16.29 -12.46
C HIS A 77 3.26 -16.70 -11.48
N PHE A 78 2.18 -15.92 -11.33
CA PHE A 78 1.10 -16.19 -10.36
C PHE A 78 0.60 -17.66 -10.35
N LYS A 79 0.45 -18.26 -11.53
CA LYS A 79 -0.05 -19.64 -11.69
C LYS A 79 0.92 -20.72 -11.20
N GLN A 80 2.18 -20.37 -10.97
CA GLN A 80 3.26 -21.26 -10.53
C GLN A 80 3.50 -21.17 -9.01
N LEU A 81 2.67 -20.41 -8.29
CA LEU A 81 2.81 -20.25 -6.84
C LEU A 81 2.79 -21.61 -6.12
N PRO A 82 3.58 -21.77 -5.04
CA PRO A 82 3.61 -22.98 -4.23
C PRO A 82 2.31 -23.12 -3.42
N VAL A 83 1.26 -23.67 -4.05
CA VAL A 83 -0.11 -23.74 -3.50
C VAL A 83 -0.17 -24.56 -2.21
N LYS A 84 0.63 -25.63 -2.10
CA LYS A 84 0.66 -26.50 -0.93
C LYS A 84 1.18 -25.76 0.31
N GLU A 85 2.18 -24.90 0.12
CA GLU A 85 2.88 -24.18 1.18
C GLU A 85 2.18 -22.88 1.57
N LEU A 86 1.59 -22.17 0.60
CA LEU A 86 0.88 -20.90 0.86
C LEU A 86 -0.57 -21.11 1.31
N GLY A 87 -1.18 -22.22 0.85
CA GLY A 87 -2.58 -22.53 1.05
C GLY A 87 -3.46 -21.98 -0.09
N LYS A 88 -4.22 -22.88 -0.73
CA LYS A 88 -5.14 -22.56 -1.83
C LYS A 88 -6.15 -21.47 -1.46
N GLU A 89 -6.72 -21.55 -0.26
CA GLU A 89 -7.72 -20.60 0.22
C GLU A 89 -7.16 -19.18 0.34
N PHE A 90 -5.97 -19.06 0.94
CA PHE A 90 -5.26 -17.78 1.05
C PHE A 90 -4.98 -17.18 -0.34
N ILE A 91 -4.51 -18.00 -1.29
CA ILE A 91 -4.23 -17.54 -2.66
C ILE A 91 -5.51 -17.01 -3.32
N ILE A 92 -6.59 -17.79 -3.28
CA ILE A 92 -7.83 -17.45 -3.99
C ILE A 92 -8.55 -16.26 -3.35
N GLN A 93 -8.62 -16.21 -2.02
CA GLN A 93 -9.45 -15.24 -1.32
C GLN A 93 -8.73 -13.97 -0.89
N LYS A 94 -7.39 -14.00 -0.75
CA LYS A 94 -6.62 -12.87 -0.20
C LYS A 94 -5.60 -12.34 -1.19
N LEU A 95 -4.72 -13.20 -1.70
CA LEU A 95 -3.62 -12.77 -2.55
C LEU A 95 -4.08 -12.39 -3.97
N HIS A 96 -4.88 -13.24 -4.61
CA HIS A 96 -5.35 -13.02 -5.98
C HIS A 96 -6.21 -11.74 -6.08
N PRO A 97 -7.23 -11.50 -5.23
CA PRO A 97 -8.02 -10.28 -5.33
C PRO A 97 -7.18 -9.02 -5.15
N PHE A 98 -6.24 -9.03 -4.19
CA PHE A 98 -5.31 -7.93 -4.00
C PHE A 98 -4.45 -7.66 -5.23
N MET A 99 -3.81 -8.70 -5.81
CA MET A 99 -3.01 -8.56 -7.02
C MET A 99 -3.84 -8.09 -8.21
N LYS A 100 -5.08 -8.58 -8.36
CA LYS A 100 -6.01 -8.15 -9.41
C LYS A 100 -6.33 -6.66 -9.29
N THR A 101 -6.68 -6.19 -8.10
CA THR A 101 -6.95 -4.77 -7.85
C THR A 101 -5.69 -3.92 -8.07
N LEU A 102 -4.54 -4.34 -7.56
CA LEU A 102 -3.26 -3.66 -7.77
C LEU A 102 -2.94 -3.48 -9.27
N MET A 103 -3.10 -4.54 -10.06
CA MET A 103 -2.86 -4.52 -11.51
C MET A 103 -3.89 -3.66 -12.26
N LYS A 104 -5.16 -3.69 -11.85
CA LYS A 104 -6.21 -2.81 -12.37
C LYS A 104 -5.82 -1.33 -12.20
N TYR A 105 -5.47 -0.90 -10.99
CA TYR A 105 -5.13 0.50 -10.74
C TYR A 105 -3.79 0.92 -11.33
N LYS A 106 -2.79 0.02 -11.37
CA LYS A 106 -1.54 0.25 -12.10
C LYS A 106 -1.81 0.55 -13.58
N LYS A 107 -2.67 -0.24 -14.24
CA LYS A 107 -3.05 0.00 -15.65
C LYS A 107 -3.77 1.34 -15.82
N LEU A 108 -4.67 1.69 -14.91
CA LEU A 108 -5.41 2.96 -14.95
C LEU A 108 -4.49 4.17 -14.76
N LEU A 109 -3.46 4.06 -13.92
CA LEU A 109 -2.47 5.12 -13.70
C LEU A 109 -1.58 5.38 -14.92
N LEU A 110 -1.32 4.35 -15.73
CA LEU A 110 -0.56 4.48 -16.98
C LEU A 110 -1.37 5.15 -18.10
N SER A 111 -2.70 5.24 -17.96
CA SER A 111 -3.56 5.98 -18.88
C SER A 111 -3.46 7.48 -18.60
N LYS A 112 -2.96 8.26 -19.57
CA LYS A 112 -2.70 9.71 -19.46
C LYS A 112 -3.92 10.59 -19.12
N SER A 113 -5.13 10.03 -19.14
CA SER A 113 -6.38 10.76 -18.87
C SER A 113 -6.77 10.83 -17.39
N ASN A 114 -6.21 9.99 -16.53
CA ASN A 114 -6.70 9.83 -15.17
C ASN A 114 -5.90 10.66 -14.15
N LYS A 115 -6.60 11.29 -13.21
CA LYS A 115 -5.98 12.01 -12.10
C LYS A 115 -5.52 11.03 -11.01
N ILE A 116 -4.24 11.10 -10.64
CA ILE A 116 -3.61 10.18 -9.68
C ILE A 116 -4.34 10.14 -8.34
N TYR A 117 -4.69 11.30 -7.78
CA TYR A 117 -5.36 11.40 -6.49
C TYR A 117 -6.71 10.65 -6.47
N ARG A 118 -7.49 10.72 -7.55
CA ARG A 118 -8.79 10.01 -7.66
C ARG A 118 -8.60 8.51 -7.72
N LEU A 119 -7.61 8.05 -8.50
CA LEU A 119 -7.30 6.63 -8.61
C LEU A 119 -6.76 6.06 -7.29
N LEU A 120 -5.92 6.82 -6.59
CA LEU A 120 -5.39 6.43 -5.30
C LEU A 120 -6.50 6.36 -4.25
N ASP A 121 -7.38 7.36 -4.16
CA ASP A 121 -8.53 7.36 -3.24
C ASP A 121 -9.47 6.16 -3.49
N ALA A 122 -9.80 5.92 -4.76
CA ALA A 122 -10.64 4.79 -5.17
C ALA A 122 -9.97 3.43 -4.87
N PHE A 123 -8.65 3.32 -5.10
CA PHE A 123 -7.90 2.12 -4.75
C PHE A 123 -7.92 1.85 -3.24
N LEU A 124 -7.65 2.87 -2.41
CA LEU A 124 -7.67 2.75 -0.95
C LEU A 124 -9.05 2.35 -0.43
N GLN A 125 -10.12 2.87 -1.03
CA GLN A 125 -11.49 2.45 -0.74
C GLN A 125 -11.72 0.98 -1.12
N GLU A 126 -11.35 0.58 -2.34
CA GLU A 126 -11.60 -0.77 -2.86
C GLU A 126 -10.84 -1.86 -2.08
N ILE A 127 -9.64 -1.57 -1.58
CA ILE A 127 -8.88 -2.52 -0.76
C ILE A 127 -9.29 -2.52 0.72
N GLY A 128 -10.24 -1.68 1.13
CA GLY A 128 -10.69 -1.56 2.53
C GLY A 128 -9.70 -0.84 3.45
N PHE A 129 -8.83 0.02 2.92
CA PHE A 129 -7.81 0.70 3.72
C PHE A 129 -8.41 1.64 4.77
N TYR A 130 -9.41 2.45 4.39
CA TYR A 130 -10.05 3.40 5.30
C TYR A 130 -10.67 2.72 6.52
N GLU A 131 -11.46 1.68 6.29
CA GLU A 131 -12.05 0.88 7.37
C GLU A 131 -10.96 0.26 8.26
N SER A 132 -9.87 -0.23 7.66
CA SER A 132 -8.78 -0.83 8.42
C SER A 132 -8.07 0.13 9.37
N ILE A 133 -7.91 1.41 8.96
CA ILE A 133 -7.24 2.41 9.80
C ILE A 133 -8.19 3.02 10.83
N GLU A 134 -9.49 3.12 10.53
CA GLU A 134 -10.51 3.55 11.48
C GLU A 134 -10.68 2.53 12.62
N ASN A 135 -10.62 1.24 12.30
CA ASN A 135 -10.75 0.16 13.29
C ASN A 135 -9.44 -0.16 14.04
N ASN A 136 -8.32 0.47 13.68
CA ASN A 136 -7.03 0.22 14.30
C ASN A 136 -6.85 1.04 15.58
N LYS A 137 -6.96 0.36 16.73
CA LYS A 137 -6.81 0.98 18.07
C LYS A 137 -5.44 1.65 18.32
N ASN A 138 -4.42 1.28 17.55
CA ASN A 138 -3.08 1.87 17.67
C ASN A 138 -2.95 3.19 16.90
N LEU A 139 -3.91 3.49 16.02
CA LEU A 139 -3.95 4.76 15.30
C LEU A 139 -4.81 5.77 16.07
N ARG A 140 -4.48 7.05 15.88
CA ARG A 140 -5.30 8.12 16.43
C ARG A 140 -6.64 8.15 15.69
N GLY A 141 -7.71 8.59 16.36
CA GLY A 141 -9.04 8.78 15.76
C GLY A 141 -9.12 9.83 14.63
N THR A 142 -7.97 10.31 14.13
CA THR A 142 -7.85 11.23 13.00
C THR A 142 -7.12 10.63 11.80
N ALA A 143 -6.90 9.30 11.78
CA ALA A 143 -6.11 8.64 10.73
C ALA A 143 -6.70 8.83 9.33
N LYS A 144 -8.02 8.68 9.20
CA LYS A 144 -8.74 8.86 7.93
C LYS A 144 -8.66 10.30 7.43
N GLU A 145 -8.79 11.26 8.33
CA GLU A 145 -8.69 12.69 8.04
C GLU A 145 -7.29 13.02 7.51
N ASN A 146 -6.23 12.50 8.12
CA ASN A 146 -4.86 12.70 7.63
C ASN A 146 -4.68 12.14 6.21
N VAL A 147 -5.24 10.95 5.94
CA VAL A 147 -5.18 10.34 4.61
C VAL A 147 -5.94 11.18 3.60
N LYS A 148 -7.15 11.66 3.93
CA LYS A 148 -7.93 12.55 3.05
C LYS A 148 -7.21 13.89 2.80
N GLU A 149 -6.53 14.43 3.80
CA GLU A 149 -5.67 15.62 3.67
C GLU A 149 -4.49 15.36 2.71
N LEU A 150 -3.84 14.19 2.80
CA LEU A 150 -2.79 13.80 1.85
C LEU A 150 -3.33 13.71 0.41
N ILE A 151 -4.47 13.04 0.21
CA ILE A 151 -5.09 12.92 -1.12
C ILE A 151 -5.43 14.29 -1.70
N LYS A 152 -6.00 15.19 -0.88
CA LYS A 152 -6.28 16.57 -1.29
C LYS A 152 -5.01 17.36 -1.63
N SER A 153 -3.93 17.14 -0.88
CA SER A 153 -2.64 17.78 -1.16
C SER A 153 -2.05 17.34 -2.51
N ILE A 154 -2.27 16.07 -2.90
CA ILE A 154 -1.87 15.54 -4.22
C ILE A 154 -2.74 16.13 -5.35
N GLU A 155 -4.00 16.50 -5.08
CA GLU A 155 -4.88 17.16 -6.07
C GLU A 155 -4.42 18.58 -6.40
N THR A 156 -3.92 19.31 -5.42
CA THR A 156 -3.57 20.74 -5.54
C THR A 156 -2.11 20.99 -5.94
N TRP A 157 -1.31 19.92 -6.10
CA TRP A 157 0.06 19.98 -6.62
C TRP A 157 0.06 19.99 -8.15
#